data_AF-A0A428TV66-F1
#
_entry.id   AF-A0A428TV66-F1
#
_cell.length_a   1.000
_cell.length_b   1.000
_cell.length_c   1.000
_cell.angle_alpha   90.00
_cell.angle_beta   90.00
_cell.angle_gamma   90.00
#
_symmetry.space_group_name_H-M   'P 1'
#
loop_
_entity.id
_entity.type
_entity.pdbx_description
1 polymer ?
#
loop_
_entity_poly.entity_id
_entity_poly.type
_entity_poly.pdbx_seq_one_letter_code
_entity_poly.pdbx_strand_id
1 'polypeptide(L)'
;MTPSKARHACEACRSEHVTISDRSALHHGYFSTIHQWLPMISEKRLRDIQLSLEDASHDLLLLCMKLCTISLGNYPPSQHPLYSLTKSLSSTAENAGLASLRLIQSLVLLSIYELSHAIHPAAYLTIGRAARLVILMGWHDRDAQQLFKPADTWSLREEQRRTWWSIFILDRVINTETSGFPFATPEPSPDELLPVNDDDWGRGKSIPSQSLYTASFSSYAPLGCFARTCQAAHMLGKVINNRDCKKKSSQEAADLLTEAQSLHQALAALKLSIEQTAGYESGNDEYPLWSAISICVSAQALLYGEYLALLEQGGILNLIDTEPITVDSLSQSVWLGG
;
A
#
# COMPACT_ATOMS: atom_id res chain seq x y z
N MET A 1 23.70 -15.03 15.69
CA MET A 1 24.27 -15.58 14.42
C MET A 1 25.00 -14.43 13.73
N THR A 2 26.26 -14.59 13.29
CA THR A 2 27.02 -13.45 12.71
C THR A 2 26.47 -13.05 11.33
N PRO A 3 26.58 -11.77 10.90
CA PRO A 3 26.11 -11.30 9.59
C PRO A 3 26.69 -12.12 8.40
N SER A 4 27.90 -12.65 8.55
CA SER A 4 28.55 -13.55 7.60
C SER A 4 27.77 -14.86 7.39
N LYS A 5 27.18 -15.46 8.45
CA LYS A 5 26.41 -16.70 8.32
C LYS A 5 25.07 -16.49 7.62
N ALA A 6 24.43 -15.33 7.83
CA ALA A 6 23.21 -14.95 7.09
C ALA A 6 23.51 -14.76 5.60
N ARG A 7 24.64 -14.11 5.25
CA ARG A 7 25.10 -13.97 3.87
C ARG A 7 25.35 -15.32 3.19
N HIS A 8 26.04 -16.25 3.86
CA HIS A 8 26.27 -17.58 3.30
C HIS A 8 24.99 -18.41 3.11
N ALA A 9 24.00 -18.27 4.00
CA ALA A 9 22.70 -18.93 3.84
C ALA A 9 21.91 -18.36 2.64
N CYS A 10 21.96 -17.05 2.42
CA CYS A 10 21.39 -16.42 1.22
C CYS A 10 22.12 -16.86 -0.07
N GLU A 11 23.46 -16.92 -0.04
CA GLU A 11 24.28 -17.34 -1.20
C GLU A 11 24.05 -18.79 -1.62
N ALA A 12 23.90 -19.72 -0.66
CA ALA A 12 23.58 -21.12 -0.99
C ALA A 12 22.16 -21.25 -1.60
N CYS A 13 21.21 -20.45 -1.11
CA CYS A 13 19.85 -20.41 -1.61
C CYS A 13 19.76 -19.83 -3.05
N ARG A 14 20.66 -18.89 -3.38
CA ARG A 14 20.79 -18.28 -4.71
C ARG A 14 21.00 -19.32 -5.82
N SER A 15 21.86 -20.33 -5.60
CA SER A 15 22.18 -21.32 -6.63
C SER A 15 21.05 -22.30 -6.95
N GLU A 16 20.11 -22.51 -6.02
CA GLU A 16 19.07 -23.54 -6.16
C GLU A 16 17.75 -22.99 -6.75
N HIS A 17 17.49 -21.68 -6.61
CA HIS A 17 16.16 -21.13 -6.94
C HIS A 17 16.12 -19.97 -7.93
N VAL A 18 17.24 -19.33 -8.28
CA VAL A 18 17.26 -18.19 -9.23
C VAL A 18 18.45 -18.30 -10.18
N THR A 19 18.28 -18.94 -11.33
CA THR A 19 19.31 -18.93 -12.37
C THR A 19 19.36 -17.56 -13.07
N ILE A 20 20.48 -17.22 -13.73
CA ILE A 20 20.68 -15.91 -14.39
C ILE A 20 19.64 -15.65 -15.50
N SER A 21 19.21 -16.70 -16.22
CA SER A 21 18.14 -16.61 -17.22
C SER A 21 16.78 -16.29 -16.58
N ASP A 22 16.51 -16.82 -15.38
CA ASP A 22 15.28 -16.55 -14.65
C ASP A 22 15.19 -15.11 -14.16
N ARG A 23 16.32 -14.42 -13.93
CA ARG A 23 16.32 -13.05 -13.37
C ARG A 23 15.67 -12.03 -14.29
N SER A 24 15.96 -12.08 -15.58
CA SER A 24 15.38 -11.11 -16.53
C SER A 24 13.87 -11.32 -16.68
N ALA A 25 13.44 -12.58 -16.79
CA ALA A 25 12.02 -12.94 -16.84
C ALA A 25 11.29 -12.57 -15.55
N LEU A 26 11.93 -12.80 -14.40
CA LEU A 26 11.42 -12.42 -13.09
C LEU A 26 11.24 -10.91 -12.96
N HIS A 27 12.26 -10.13 -13.32
CA HIS A 27 12.17 -8.68 -13.31
C HIS A 27 11.01 -8.23 -14.20
N HIS A 28 10.94 -8.73 -15.43
CA HIS A 28 9.86 -8.40 -16.35
C HIS A 28 8.49 -8.74 -15.75
N GLY A 29 8.31 -9.94 -15.20
CA GLY A 29 7.06 -10.36 -14.57
C GLY A 29 6.66 -9.48 -13.38
N TYR A 30 7.61 -9.06 -12.54
CA TYR A 30 7.34 -8.14 -11.45
C TYR A 30 6.94 -6.75 -11.95
N PHE A 31 7.71 -6.18 -12.89
CA PHE A 31 7.48 -4.83 -13.41
C PHE A 31 6.21 -4.72 -14.26
N SER A 32 5.78 -5.81 -14.90
CA SER A 32 4.51 -5.85 -15.66
C SER A 32 3.28 -6.15 -14.80
N THR A 33 3.44 -6.53 -13.52
CA THR A 33 2.31 -6.90 -12.64
C THR A 33 2.24 -6.00 -11.40
N ILE A 34 2.95 -6.37 -10.34
CA ILE A 34 2.85 -5.72 -9.02
C ILE A 34 3.31 -4.26 -9.08
N HIS A 35 4.37 -3.99 -9.83
CA HIS A 35 4.90 -2.64 -9.95
C HIS A 35 3.90 -1.65 -10.54
N GLN A 36 2.97 -2.11 -11.39
CA GLN A 36 1.99 -1.24 -12.06
C GLN A 36 1.03 -0.57 -11.07
N TRP A 37 0.73 -1.22 -9.94
CA TRP A 37 -0.15 -0.68 -8.91
C TRP A 37 0.56 -0.31 -7.60
N LEU A 38 1.74 -0.91 -7.35
CA LEU A 38 2.55 -0.69 -6.15
C LEU A 38 4.03 -0.43 -6.52
N PRO A 39 4.35 0.70 -7.19
CA PRO A 39 5.69 1.00 -7.67
C PRO A 39 6.63 1.46 -6.54
N MET A 40 7.11 0.50 -5.73
CA MET A 40 8.02 0.76 -4.61
C MET A 40 9.50 0.50 -4.90
N ILE A 41 9.82 -0.23 -5.98
CA ILE A 41 11.17 -0.72 -6.28
C ILE A 41 11.70 -0.01 -7.52
N SER A 42 12.85 0.66 -7.41
CA SER A 42 13.46 1.32 -8.56
C SER A 42 14.09 0.29 -9.49
N GLU A 43 13.61 0.20 -10.73
CA GLU A 43 14.16 -0.73 -11.73
C GLU A 43 15.66 -0.52 -11.97
N LYS A 44 16.09 0.74 -12.11
CA LYS A 44 17.49 1.12 -12.28
C LYS A 44 18.36 0.61 -11.12
N ARG A 45 17.90 0.80 -9.88
CA ARG A 45 18.64 0.37 -8.68
C ARG A 45 18.59 -1.13 -8.44
N LEU A 46 17.54 -1.81 -8.89
CA LEU A 46 17.43 -3.27 -8.81
C LEU A 46 18.42 -3.96 -9.76
N ARG A 47 18.64 -3.37 -10.94
CA ARG A 47 19.55 -3.90 -11.97
C ARG A 47 21.02 -3.54 -11.72
N ASP A 48 21.30 -2.62 -10.81
CA ASP A 48 22.66 -2.23 -10.44
C ASP A 48 23.35 -3.37 -9.66
N ILE A 49 24.39 -3.93 -10.28
CA ILE A 49 25.15 -5.07 -9.74
C ILE A 49 25.89 -4.67 -8.45
N GLN A 50 26.40 -3.44 -8.36
CA GLN A 50 27.16 -3.02 -7.19
C GLN A 50 26.26 -2.96 -5.96
N LEU A 51 25.08 -2.36 -6.09
CA LEU A 51 24.07 -2.31 -5.03
C LEU A 51 23.56 -3.71 -4.66
N SER A 52 23.44 -4.60 -5.64
CA SER A 52 23.03 -6.00 -5.41
C SER A 52 24.05 -6.80 -4.60
N LEU A 53 25.36 -6.53 -4.74
CA LEU A 53 26.41 -7.26 -4.02
C LEU A 53 26.57 -6.79 -2.56
N GLU A 54 26.20 -5.53 -2.29
CA GLU A 54 26.34 -4.93 -0.96
C GLU A 54 25.18 -5.28 -0.01
N ASP A 55 23.98 -5.53 -0.56
CA ASP A 55 22.78 -5.80 0.23
C ASP A 55 22.52 -7.31 0.40
N ALA A 56 22.73 -7.81 1.63
CA ALA A 56 22.48 -9.20 2.00
C ALA A 56 21.01 -9.64 1.87
N SER A 57 20.08 -8.69 1.71
CA SER A 57 18.65 -8.93 1.54
C SER A 57 18.20 -8.85 0.07
N HIS A 58 19.10 -8.61 -0.89
CA HIS A 58 18.77 -8.57 -2.31
C HIS A 58 18.20 -9.90 -2.81
N ASP A 59 18.81 -11.02 -2.44
CA ASP A 59 18.33 -12.35 -2.86
C ASP A 59 16.95 -12.67 -2.26
N LEU A 60 16.70 -12.28 -1.01
CA LEU A 60 15.39 -12.39 -0.38
C LEU A 60 14.33 -11.60 -1.16
N LEU A 61 14.66 -10.39 -1.63
CA LEU A 61 13.75 -9.59 -2.46
C LEU A 61 13.38 -10.32 -3.75
N LEU A 62 14.36 -10.90 -4.45
CA LEU A 62 14.11 -11.65 -5.68
C LEU A 62 13.26 -12.90 -5.43
N LEU A 63 13.49 -13.61 -4.32
CA LEU A 63 12.66 -14.75 -3.93
C LEU A 63 11.21 -14.32 -3.64
N CYS A 64 11.00 -13.19 -2.97
CA CYS A 64 9.67 -12.63 -2.76
C CYS A 64 9.01 -12.15 -4.07
N MET A 65 9.76 -11.53 -4.99
CA MET A 65 9.24 -11.22 -6.33
C MET A 65 8.79 -12.49 -7.03
N LYS A 66 9.62 -13.54 -6.99
CA LYS A 66 9.30 -14.82 -7.62
C LYS A 66 8.04 -15.41 -7.00
N LEU A 67 7.94 -15.39 -5.67
CA LEU A 67 6.77 -15.87 -4.95
C LEU A 67 5.47 -15.22 -5.42
N CYS A 68 5.48 -13.93 -5.71
CA CYS A 68 4.29 -13.23 -6.17
C CYS A 68 4.00 -13.38 -7.68
N THR A 69 4.94 -13.90 -8.48
CA THR A 69 4.77 -14.07 -9.94
C THR A 69 4.69 -15.53 -10.39
N ILE A 70 4.86 -16.50 -9.49
CA ILE A 70 4.80 -17.93 -9.83
C ILE A 70 3.36 -18.44 -9.93
N SER A 71 3.17 -19.47 -10.75
CA SER A 71 2.00 -20.36 -10.63
C SER A 71 2.23 -21.35 -9.49
N LEU A 72 1.26 -21.47 -8.59
CA LEU A 72 1.35 -22.34 -7.40
C LEU A 72 1.30 -23.84 -7.71
N GLY A 73 0.91 -24.21 -8.93
CA GLY A 73 0.69 -25.60 -9.30
C GLY A 73 -0.31 -26.28 -8.35
N ASN A 74 0.10 -27.37 -7.71
CA ASN A 74 -0.75 -28.19 -6.85
C ASN A 74 -0.57 -27.93 -5.34
N TYR A 75 0.31 -27.00 -4.95
CA TYR A 75 0.54 -26.72 -3.53
C TYR A 75 -0.50 -25.74 -2.99
N PRO A 76 -1.06 -25.97 -1.79
CA PRO A 76 -1.87 -24.95 -1.15
C PRO A 76 -0.97 -23.74 -0.82
N PRO A 77 -1.45 -22.49 -1.00
CA PRO A 77 -0.61 -21.30 -0.87
C PRO A 77 0.15 -21.21 0.46
N SER A 78 -0.52 -21.54 1.57
CA SER A 78 0.06 -21.49 2.91
C SER A 78 1.17 -22.51 3.18
N GLN A 79 1.32 -23.53 2.33
CA GLN A 79 2.33 -24.58 2.47
C GLN A 79 3.32 -24.57 1.31
N HIS A 80 3.27 -23.55 0.44
CA HIS A 80 4.16 -23.48 -0.71
C HIS A 80 5.63 -23.39 -0.24
N PRO A 81 6.55 -24.24 -0.74
CA PRO A 81 7.94 -24.28 -0.24
C PRO A 81 8.66 -22.92 -0.29
N LEU A 82 8.44 -22.16 -1.36
CA LEU A 82 9.02 -20.82 -1.53
C LEU A 82 8.47 -19.80 -0.50
N TYR A 83 7.20 -19.95 -0.09
CA TYR A 83 6.61 -19.10 0.95
C TYR A 83 7.25 -19.40 2.31
N SER A 84 7.35 -20.68 2.68
CA SER A 84 8.03 -21.11 3.92
C SER A 84 9.50 -20.66 3.96
N LEU A 85 10.19 -20.77 2.83
CA LEU A 85 11.59 -20.35 2.68
C LEU A 85 11.76 -18.84 2.87
N THR A 86 10.96 -18.01 2.19
CA THR A 86 11.03 -16.54 2.32
C THR A 86 10.67 -16.06 3.73
N LYS A 87 9.70 -16.70 4.40
CA LYS A 87 9.40 -16.45 5.83
C LYS A 87 10.61 -16.76 6.73
N SER A 88 11.26 -17.90 6.53
CA SER A 88 12.43 -18.30 7.32
C SER A 88 13.62 -17.35 7.11
N LEU A 89 13.90 -16.99 5.85
CA LEU A 89 15.00 -16.09 5.51
C LEU A 89 14.76 -14.66 6.02
N SER A 90 13.54 -14.12 5.93
CA SER A 90 13.21 -12.80 6.49
C SER A 90 13.40 -12.76 8.01
N SER A 91 12.93 -13.78 8.74
CA SER A 91 13.16 -13.92 10.19
C SER A 91 14.65 -14.03 10.51
N THR A 92 15.41 -14.80 9.72
CA THR A 92 16.85 -14.95 9.90
C THR A 92 17.61 -13.64 9.69
N ALA A 93 17.22 -12.85 8.69
CA ALA A 93 17.79 -11.54 8.42
C ALA A 93 17.55 -10.56 9.60
N GLU A 94 16.33 -10.51 10.12
CA GLU A 94 15.98 -9.68 11.28
C GLU A 94 16.75 -10.12 12.53
N ASN A 95 16.84 -11.41 12.80
CA ASN A 95 17.61 -11.96 13.94
C ASN A 95 19.12 -11.71 13.82
N ALA A 96 19.62 -11.47 12.61
CA ALA A 96 21.00 -11.04 12.35
C ALA A 96 21.21 -9.53 12.51
N GLY A 97 20.15 -8.77 12.83
CA GLY A 97 20.18 -7.32 12.97
C GLY A 97 20.21 -6.57 11.64
N LEU A 98 19.80 -7.22 10.55
CA LEU A 98 19.71 -6.54 9.25
C LEU A 98 18.44 -5.68 9.20
N ALA A 99 18.62 -4.39 8.92
CA ALA A 99 17.54 -3.45 8.62
C ALA A 99 17.90 -2.70 7.34
N SER A 100 17.38 -3.17 6.20
CA SER A 100 17.65 -2.59 4.88
C SER A 100 16.35 -2.34 4.12
N LEU A 101 16.43 -1.45 3.11
CA LEU A 101 15.32 -1.19 2.19
C LEU A 101 14.85 -2.45 1.47
N ARG A 102 15.78 -3.32 1.06
CA ARG A 102 15.44 -4.56 0.38
C ARG A 102 14.69 -5.52 1.30
N LEU A 103 15.10 -5.67 2.57
CA LEU A 103 14.36 -6.47 3.54
C LEU A 103 12.93 -5.96 3.74
N ILE A 104 12.76 -4.64 3.89
CA ILE A 104 11.44 -4.03 4.05
C ILE A 104 10.56 -4.27 2.82
N GLN A 105 11.10 -4.05 1.62
CA GLN A 105 10.41 -4.34 0.35
C GLN A 105 10.06 -5.84 0.22
N SER A 106 10.93 -6.75 0.69
CA SER A 106 10.64 -8.19 0.74
C SER A 106 9.45 -8.51 1.65
N LEU A 107 9.35 -7.87 2.82
CA LEU A 107 8.21 -8.05 3.72
C LEU A 107 6.92 -7.51 3.11
N VAL A 108 6.98 -6.38 2.39
CA VAL A 108 5.83 -5.85 1.65
C VAL A 108 5.35 -6.87 0.61
N LEU A 109 6.24 -7.40 -0.25
CA LEU A 109 5.86 -8.44 -1.22
C LEU A 109 5.32 -9.71 -0.56
N LEU A 110 5.91 -10.12 0.57
CA LEU A 110 5.44 -11.27 1.33
C LEU A 110 4.03 -11.06 1.88
N SER A 111 3.74 -9.85 2.38
CA SER A 111 2.40 -9.49 2.86
C SER A 111 1.36 -9.45 1.73
N ILE A 112 1.76 -9.03 0.51
CA ILE A 112 0.90 -9.10 -0.67
C ILE A 112 0.55 -10.56 -0.98
N TYR A 113 1.55 -11.44 -1.01
CA TYR A 113 1.30 -12.87 -1.21
C TYR A 113 0.34 -13.44 -0.17
N GLU A 114 0.56 -13.14 1.11
CA GLU A 114 -0.29 -13.59 2.21
C GLU A 114 -1.72 -13.06 2.06
N LEU A 115 -1.89 -11.78 1.71
CA LEU A 115 -3.20 -11.17 1.51
C LEU A 115 -3.94 -11.74 0.30
N SER A 116 -3.27 -11.86 -0.86
CA SER A 116 -3.86 -12.37 -2.11
C SER A 116 -4.33 -13.83 -2.01
N HIS A 117 -3.83 -14.59 -1.03
CA HIS A 117 -4.21 -15.97 -0.78
C HIS A 117 -5.01 -16.16 0.52
N ALA A 118 -5.59 -15.08 1.06
CA ALA A 118 -6.44 -15.08 2.25
C ALA A 118 -5.76 -15.63 3.53
N ILE A 119 -4.44 -15.45 3.67
CA ILE A 119 -3.67 -15.76 4.88
C ILE A 119 -3.64 -14.52 5.80
N HIS A 120 -4.81 -13.99 6.14
CA HIS A 120 -4.97 -12.66 6.75
C HIS A 120 -4.16 -12.43 8.04
N PRO A 121 -4.14 -13.34 9.04
CA PRO A 121 -3.35 -13.12 10.25
C PRO A 121 -1.86 -12.97 9.96
N ALA A 122 -1.35 -13.70 8.96
CA ALA A 122 0.05 -13.59 8.55
C ALA A 122 0.29 -12.25 7.85
N ALA A 123 -0.59 -11.84 6.92
CA ALA A 123 -0.50 -10.57 6.21
C ALA A 123 -0.46 -9.38 7.18
N TYR A 124 -1.37 -9.35 8.16
CA TYR A 124 -1.45 -8.32 9.21
C TYR A 124 -0.14 -8.22 10.03
N LEU A 125 0.42 -9.37 10.45
CA LEU A 125 1.66 -9.37 11.21
C LEU A 125 2.88 -9.00 10.36
N THR A 126 2.94 -9.47 9.11
CA THR A 126 4.05 -9.19 8.20
C THR A 126 4.09 -7.72 7.82
N ILE A 127 2.96 -7.08 7.50
CA ILE A 127 2.92 -5.65 7.20
C ILE A 127 3.27 -4.82 8.44
N GLY A 128 2.81 -5.25 9.63
CA GLY A 128 3.19 -4.62 10.89
C GLY A 128 4.70 -4.66 11.16
N ARG A 129 5.36 -5.77 10.85
CA ARG A 129 6.83 -5.88 10.91
C ARG A 129 7.50 -4.91 9.95
N ALA A 130 7.03 -4.82 8.70
CA ALA A 130 7.55 -3.88 7.71
C ALA A 130 7.43 -2.42 8.20
N ALA A 131 6.26 -2.05 8.74
CA ALA A 131 6.02 -0.72 9.31
C ALA A 131 6.99 -0.41 10.46
N ARG A 132 7.21 -1.36 11.39
CA ARG A 132 8.13 -1.17 12.52
C ARG A 132 9.59 -1.02 12.07
N LEU A 133 10.01 -1.74 11.04
CA LEU A 133 11.34 -1.55 10.46
C LEU A 133 11.47 -0.17 9.80
N VAL A 134 10.48 0.30 9.05
CA VAL A 134 10.52 1.67 8.49
C VAL A 134 10.57 2.75 9.57
N ILE A 135 9.79 2.58 10.64
CA ILE A 135 9.80 3.48 11.79
C ILE A 135 11.19 3.50 12.44
N LEU A 136 11.78 2.33 12.66
CA LEU A 136 13.15 2.18 13.18
C LEU A 136 14.18 2.86 12.26
N MET A 137 13.98 2.81 10.95
CA MET A 137 14.85 3.47 9.95
C MET A 137 14.63 4.99 9.84
N GLY A 138 13.58 5.54 10.48
CA GLY A 138 13.30 6.97 10.50
C GLY A 138 12.67 7.54 9.23
N TRP A 139 12.07 6.73 8.34
CA TRP A 139 11.51 7.25 7.08
C TRP A 139 10.08 7.80 7.21
N HIS A 140 9.41 7.47 8.31
CA HIS A 140 8.05 7.89 8.62
C HIS A 140 7.93 9.36 9.06
N ASP A 141 9.02 9.93 9.59
CA ASP A 141 9.03 11.28 10.16
C ASP A 141 10.45 11.85 10.06
N ARG A 142 10.57 13.07 9.52
CA ARG A 142 11.84 13.77 9.33
C ARG A 142 12.41 14.30 10.64
N ASP A 143 11.56 14.58 11.61
CA ASP A 143 11.94 15.13 12.91
C ASP A 143 12.29 14.00 13.91
N ALA A 144 11.97 12.75 13.57
CA ALA A 144 12.35 11.59 14.37
C ALA A 144 13.87 11.40 14.43
N GLN A 145 14.34 10.77 15.51
CA GLN A 145 15.74 10.43 15.70
C GLN A 145 16.23 9.51 14.57
N GLN A 146 17.16 10.03 13.76
CA GLN A 146 17.74 9.29 12.65
C GLN A 146 18.88 8.39 13.16
N LEU A 147 18.59 7.09 13.31
CA LEU A 147 19.56 6.08 13.74
C LEU A 147 20.45 5.57 12.60
N PHE A 148 20.06 5.82 11.35
CA PHE A 148 20.71 5.31 10.15
C PHE A 148 21.15 6.44 9.22
N LYS A 149 22.07 6.13 8.30
CA LYS A 149 22.53 7.08 7.29
C LYS A 149 21.35 7.52 6.41
N PRO A 150 21.13 8.83 6.22
CA PRO A 150 20.08 9.31 5.32
C PRO A 150 20.39 8.94 3.87
N ALA A 151 19.35 8.90 3.04
CA ALA A 151 19.50 8.70 1.61
C ALA A 151 20.41 9.78 0.99
N ASP A 152 21.47 9.33 0.33
CA ASP A 152 22.49 10.14 -0.34
C ASP A 152 22.04 10.62 -1.73
N THR A 153 21.12 9.91 -2.35
CA THR A 153 20.58 10.22 -3.67
C THR A 153 19.08 10.51 -3.61
N TRP A 154 18.62 11.39 -4.49
CA TRP A 154 17.19 11.68 -4.65
C TRP A 154 16.40 10.40 -5.00
N SER A 155 16.94 9.55 -5.89
CA SER A 155 16.29 8.30 -6.29
C SER A 155 16.11 7.30 -5.14
N LEU A 156 17.09 7.18 -4.23
CA LEU A 156 16.97 6.34 -3.05
C LEU A 156 15.93 6.90 -2.07
N ARG A 157 15.92 8.23 -1.87
CA ARG A 157 14.92 8.88 -1.01
C ARG A 157 13.50 8.66 -1.52
N GLU A 158 13.32 8.75 -2.84
CA GLU A 158 12.02 8.48 -3.47
C GLU A 158 11.64 6.99 -3.37
N GLU A 159 12.60 6.06 -3.51
CA GLU A 159 12.34 4.62 -3.31
C GLU A 159 11.92 4.30 -1.86
N GLN A 160 12.54 4.95 -0.87
CA GLN A 160 12.15 4.86 0.54
C GLN A 160 10.73 5.40 0.78
N ARG A 161 10.42 6.59 0.23
CA ARG A 161 9.07 7.19 0.30
C ARG A 161 8.02 6.28 -0.31
N ARG A 162 8.28 5.74 -1.49
CA ARG A 162 7.34 4.84 -2.17
C ARG A 162 7.12 3.56 -1.37
N THR A 163 8.18 3.00 -0.79
CA THR A 163 8.09 1.84 0.10
C THR A 163 7.27 2.15 1.36
N TRP A 164 7.44 3.34 1.94
CA TRP A 164 6.63 3.78 3.08
C TRP A 164 5.14 3.86 2.72
N TRP A 165 4.82 4.51 1.60
CA TRP A 165 3.46 4.59 1.10
C TRP A 165 2.86 3.23 0.74
N SER A 166 3.65 2.30 0.21
CA SER A 166 3.20 0.93 -0.04
C SER A 166 2.81 0.20 1.24
N ILE A 167 3.56 0.40 2.33
CA ILE A 167 3.22 -0.15 3.64
C ILE A 167 1.93 0.47 4.15
N PHE A 168 1.80 1.79 4.06
CA PHE A 168 0.60 2.52 4.45
C PHE A 168 -0.63 2.00 3.71
N ILE A 169 -0.56 1.87 2.38
CA ILE A 169 -1.67 1.37 1.55
C ILE A 169 -2.09 -0.04 2.00
N LEU A 170 -1.14 -0.97 2.13
CA LEU A 170 -1.47 -2.34 2.52
C LEU A 170 -2.00 -2.44 3.94
N ASP A 171 -1.47 -1.64 4.88
CA ASP A 171 -1.97 -1.59 6.26
C ASP A 171 -3.44 -1.15 6.30
N ARG A 172 -3.84 -0.16 5.48
CA ARG A 172 -5.27 0.22 5.36
C ARG A 172 -6.11 -0.86 4.68
N VAL A 173 -5.63 -1.43 3.58
CA VAL A 173 -6.36 -2.48 2.84
C VAL A 173 -6.60 -3.72 3.69
N ILE A 174 -5.59 -4.21 4.42
CA ILE A 174 -5.70 -5.41 5.27
C ILE A 174 -6.77 -5.23 6.37
N ASN A 175 -6.93 -4.01 6.88
CA ASN A 175 -7.87 -3.69 7.95
C ASN A 175 -9.30 -3.36 7.44
N THR A 176 -9.57 -3.51 6.14
CA THR A 176 -10.90 -3.31 5.54
C THR A 176 -11.92 -4.29 6.14
N GLU A 177 -11.55 -5.55 6.33
CA GLU A 177 -12.46 -6.62 6.74
C GLU A 177 -12.53 -6.84 8.26
N THR A 178 -11.69 -6.16 9.03
CA THR A 178 -11.56 -6.34 10.48
C THR A 178 -11.83 -5.04 11.21
N SER A 179 -12.73 -5.04 12.19
CA SER A 179 -13.02 -3.86 13.01
C SER A 179 -12.26 -3.85 14.34
N GLY A 180 -11.77 -2.68 14.73
CA GLY A 180 -11.21 -2.41 16.07
C GLY A 180 -9.75 -2.80 16.24
N PHE A 181 -9.05 -3.12 15.15
CA PHE A 181 -7.61 -3.37 15.14
C PHE A 181 -6.85 -2.06 14.88
N PRO A 182 -5.80 -1.76 15.66
CA PRO A 182 -5.01 -0.57 15.43
C PRO A 182 -4.16 -0.72 14.16
N PHE A 183 -4.04 0.36 13.40
CA PHE A 183 -3.10 0.43 12.29
C PHE A 183 -1.64 0.30 12.75
N ALA A 184 -0.82 -0.33 11.91
CA ALA A 184 0.61 -0.41 12.13
C ALA A 184 1.33 0.91 11.79
N THR A 185 0.80 1.67 10.83
CA THR A 185 1.32 2.98 10.45
C THR A 185 0.55 4.11 11.14
N PRO A 186 1.24 5.14 11.66
CA PRO A 186 0.60 6.31 12.21
C PRO A 186 -0.15 7.09 11.12
N GLU A 187 -0.97 8.05 11.54
CA GLU A 187 -1.60 8.97 10.62
C GLU A 187 -0.54 9.89 9.96
N PRO A 188 -0.66 10.19 8.65
CA PRO A 188 0.28 11.07 7.97
C PRO A 188 0.37 12.46 8.61
N SER A 189 1.57 13.05 8.64
CA SER A 189 1.74 14.43 9.11
C SER A 189 1.23 15.43 8.05
N PRO A 190 0.88 16.68 8.44
CA PRO A 190 0.43 17.70 7.49
C PRO A 190 1.42 18.01 6.34
N ASP A 191 2.71 17.77 6.58
CA ASP A 191 3.81 17.94 5.62
C ASP A 191 4.18 16.63 4.88
N GLU A 192 3.42 15.54 5.09
CA GLU A 192 3.66 14.27 4.42
C GLU A 192 3.67 14.46 2.89
N LEU A 193 4.72 13.94 2.25
CA LEU A 193 4.94 14.13 0.83
C LEU A 193 4.49 12.92 0.04
N LEU A 194 3.71 13.17 -1.01
CA LEU A 194 3.30 12.16 -1.96
C LEU A 194 4.46 11.73 -2.86
N PRO A 195 4.44 10.47 -3.37
CA PRO A 195 5.35 10.02 -4.41
C PRO A 195 5.25 10.91 -5.64
N VAL A 196 6.37 11.09 -6.34
CA VAL A 196 6.36 11.79 -7.64
C VAL A 196 5.80 10.88 -8.73
N ASN A 197 5.56 11.40 -9.94
CA ASN A 197 5.14 10.57 -11.08
C ASN A 197 6.20 9.50 -11.39
N ASP A 198 5.75 8.26 -11.64
CA ASP A 198 6.56 7.07 -11.98
C ASP A 198 7.50 7.33 -13.15
N ASP A 199 7.04 8.12 -14.11
CA ASP A 199 7.73 8.45 -15.34
C ASP A 199 8.97 9.34 -15.09
N ASP A 200 8.80 10.36 -14.23
CA ASP A 200 9.89 11.23 -13.81
C ASP A 200 10.85 10.53 -12.84
N TRP A 201 10.33 9.68 -11.95
CA TRP A 201 11.16 8.83 -11.09
C TRP A 201 11.99 7.84 -11.91
N GLY A 202 11.39 7.16 -12.88
CA GLY A 202 12.04 6.21 -13.79
C GLY A 202 13.13 6.88 -14.61
N ARG A 203 12.94 8.13 -15.07
CA ARG A 203 13.98 8.92 -15.73
C ARG A 203 15.06 9.44 -14.77
N GLY A 204 14.82 9.45 -13.46
CA GLY A 204 15.73 10.00 -12.45
C GLY A 204 15.70 11.53 -12.39
N LYS A 205 14.60 12.14 -12.84
CA LYS A 205 14.41 13.59 -12.86
C LYS A 205 14.05 14.05 -11.45
N SER A 206 14.95 14.78 -10.82
CA SER A 206 14.72 15.35 -9.49
C SER A 206 13.66 16.45 -9.58
N ILE A 207 12.45 16.15 -9.14
CA ILE A 207 11.32 17.09 -9.03
C ILE A 207 10.81 17.17 -7.59
N PRO A 208 10.22 18.31 -7.20
CA PRO A 208 9.61 18.44 -5.87
C PRO A 208 8.36 17.56 -5.76
N SER A 209 8.24 16.86 -4.62
CA SER A 209 7.01 16.13 -4.25
C SER A 209 5.94 17.11 -3.75
N GLN A 210 4.68 16.79 -4.02
CA GLN A 210 3.52 17.54 -3.49
C GLN A 210 3.16 17.03 -2.08
N SER A 211 2.56 17.87 -1.24
CA SER A 211 2.04 17.45 0.07
C SER A 211 0.69 16.75 -0.08
N LEU A 212 0.43 15.74 0.76
CA LEU A 212 -0.84 15.03 0.86
C LEU A 212 -2.04 15.99 1.06
N TYR A 213 -1.84 17.06 1.85
CA TYR A 213 -2.88 18.01 2.26
C TYR A 213 -2.94 19.27 1.38
N THR A 214 -2.38 19.22 0.18
CA THR A 214 -2.34 20.40 -0.72
C THR A 214 -3.76 20.83 -1.14
N ALA A 215 -4.14 22.07 -0.82
CA ALA A 215 -5.46 22.64 -1.11
C ALA A 215 -5.67 23.08 -2.58
N SER A 216 -4.62 23.10 -3.39
CA SER A 216 -4.70 23.48 -4.81
C SER A 216 -3.68 22.70 -5.63
N PHE A 217 -4.18 21.89 -6.56
CA PHE A 217 -3.34 21.19 -7.52
C PHE A 217 -2.64 22.21 -8.42
N SER A 218 -1.35 22.43 -8.22
CA SER A 218 -0.58 23.32 -9.09
C SER A 218 -0.56 22.74 -10.50
N SER A 219 -0.90 23.54 -11.52
CA SER A 219 -0.94 23.12 -12.93
C SER A 219 0.42 22.71 -13.55
N TYR A 220 1.50 22.71 -12.77
CA TYR A 220 2.87 22.49 -13.27
C TYR A 220 3.28 21.01 -13.37
N ALA A 221 2.56 20.09 -12.72
CA ALA A 221 2.74 18.64 -12.94
C ALA A 221 1.48 17.86 -12.53
N PRO A 222 0.90 17.03 -13.41
CA PRO A 222 -0.17 16.12 -13.02
C PRO A 222 0.33 15.17 -11.93
N LEU A 223 -0.46 14.96 -10.88
CA LEU A 223 -0.17 13.95 -9.87
C LEU A 223 0.02 12.59 -10.54
N GLY A 224 0.93 11.76 -10.00
CA GLY A 224 1.13 10.40 -10.50
C GLY A 224 0.01 9.46 -10.06
N CYS A 225 -0.17 8.35 -10.78
CA CYS A 225 -1.15 7.31 -10.44
C CYS A 225 -0.94 6.77 -9.03
N PHE A 226 0.31 6.46 -8.66
CA PHE A 226 0.62 5.97 -7.32
C PHE A 226 0.32 7.00 -6.22
N ALA A 227 0.52 8.29 -6.48
CA ALA A 227 0.16 9.35 -5.54
C ALA A 227 -1.36 9.41 -5.30
N ARG A 228 -2.18 9.18 -6.33
CA ARG A 228 -3.64 9.07 -6.18
C ARG A 228 -4.03 7.83 -5.37
N THR A 229 -3.34 6.71 -5.56
CA THR A 229 -3.53 5.50 -4.73
C THR A 229 -3.23 5.78 -3.25
N CYS A 230 -2.19 6.58 -2.97
CA CYS A 230 -1.86 7.02 -1.61
C CYS A 230 -2.98 7.88 -1.00
N GLN A 231 -3.52 8.83 -1.76
CA GLN A 231 -4.66 9.67 -1.34
C GLN A 231 -5.91 8.82 -1.06
N ALA A 232 -6.22 7.86 -1.95
CA ALA A 232 -7.34 6.94 -1.75
C ALA A 232 -7.16 6.09 -0.48
N ALA A 233 -5.96 5.58 -0.23
CA ALA A 233 -5.67 4.82 0.99
C ALA A 233 -5.75 5.68 2.25
N HIS A 234 -5.34 6.94 2.20
CA HIS A 234 -5.53 7.87 3.31
C HIS A 234 -7.02 8.05 3.63
N MET A 235 -7.85 8.28 2.60
CA MET A 235 -9.30 8.37 2.79
C MET A 235 -9.92 7.07 3.32
N LEU A 236 -9.46 5.90 2.86
CA LEU A 236 -9.86 4.60 3.40
C LEU A 236 -9.55 4.50 4.90
N GLY A 237 -8.37 4.97 5.33
CA GLY A 237 -8.01 5.02 6.75
C GLY A 237 -8.96 5.90 7.58
N LYS A 238 -9.37 7.05 7.05
CA LYS A 238 -10.37 7.90 7.72
C LYS A 238 -11.73 7.21 7.85
N VAL A 239 -12.17 6.48 6.82
CA VAL A 239 -13.41 5.69 6.89
C VAL A 239 -13.32 4.57 7.92
N ILE A 240 -12.23 3.81 7.93
CA ILE A 240 -12.03 2.73 8.91
C ILE A 240 -12.01 3.30 10.34
N ASN A 241 -11.35 4.44 10.57
CA ASN A 241 -11.37 5.10 11.88
C ASN A 241 -12.77 5.56 12.28
N ASN A 242 -13.54 6.13 11.35
CA ASN A 242 -14.93 6.52 11.58
C ASN A 242 -15.83 5.31 11.94
N ARG A 243 -15.64 4.18 11.24
CA ARG A 243 -16.29 2.90 11.57
C ARG A 243 -15.92 2.40 12.97
N ASP A 244 -14.62 2.36 13.28
CA ASP A 244 -14.11 1.72 14.49
C ASP A 244 -14.27 2.59 15.75
N CYS A 245 -14.73 3.83 15.60
CA CYS A 245 -15.09 4.71 16.71
C CYS A 245 -16.27 4.15 17.52
N LYS A 246 -15.97 3.42 18.61
CA LYS A 246 -16.97 2.96 19.59
C LYS A 246 -17.62 4.16 20.30
N LYS A 247 -18.94 4.37 20.16
CA LYS A 247 -19.65 5.48 20.84
C LYS A 247 -20.92 5.01 21.57
N LYS A 248 -21.20 5.64 22.72
CA LYS A 248 -22.14 5.16 23.76
C LYS A 248 -23.33 6.11 24.00
N SER A 249 -23.42 7.25 23.33
CA SER A 249 -24.46 8.27 23.56
C SER A 249 -25.13 8.81 22.27
N SER A 250 -26.27 9.49 22.42
CA SER A 250 -27.08 9.99 21.30
C SER A 250 -26.56 11.27 20.64
N GLN A 251 -25.89 12.18 21.37
CA GLN A 251 -25.28 13.39 20.79
C GLN A 251 -24.12 13.03 19.84
N GLU A 252 -23.43 11.92 20.15
CA GLU A 252 -22.34 11.39 19.33
C GLU A 252 -22.80 10.86 17.97
N ALA A 253 -24.09 10.51 17.81
CA ALA A 253 -24.63 9.98 16.55
C ALA A 253 -24.78 11.06 15.47
N ALA A 254 -25.19 12.29 15.83
CA ALA A 254 -25.31 13.41 14.90
C ALA A 254 -23.93 13.86 14.37
N ASP A 255 -22.93 13.88 15.26
CA ASP A 255 -21.55 14.21 14.89
C ASP A 255 -20.96 13.15 13.95
N LEU A 256 -21.25 11.86 14.20
CA LEU A 256 -20.84 10.76 13.32
C LEU A 256 -21.47 10.86 11.92
N LEU A 257 -22.76 11.18 11.84
CA LEU A 257 -23.44 11.35 10.55
C LEU A 257 -22.82 12.51 9.75
N THR A 258 -22.55 13.62 10.43
CA THR A 258 -21.89 14.78 9.81
C THR A 258 -20.49 14.43 9.31
N GLU A 259 -19.71 13.72 10.12
CA GLU A 259 -18.38 13.24 9.74
C GLU A 259 -18.45 12.34 8.50
N ALA A 260 -19.35 11.36 8.46
CA ALA A 260 -19.47 10.49 7.30
C ALA A 260 -20.00 11.18 6.05
N GLN A 261 -20.92 12.15 6.17
CA GLN A 261 -21.32 12.98 5.04
C GLN A 261 -20.10 13.71 4.46
N SER A 262 -19.23 14.25 5.32
CA SER A 262 -17.98 14.89 4.86
C SER A 262 -17.03 13.88 4.19
N LEU A 263 -16.91 12.66 4.72
CA LEU A 263 -16.09 11.59 4.15
C LEU A 263 -16.63 11.13 2.80
N HIS A 264 -17.96 10.97 2.69
CA HIS A 264 -18.64 10.64 1.43
C HIS A 264 -18.37 11.69 0.36
N GLN A 265 -18.56 12.98 0.67
CA GLN A 265 -18.30 14.08 -0.28
C GLN A 265 -16.84 14.09 -0.74
N ALA A 266 -15.90 13.94 0.20
CA ALA A 266 -14.47 13.90 -0.12
C ALA A 266 -14.09 12.68 -0.99
N LEU A 267 -14.62 11.49 -0.67
CA LEU A 267 -14.41 10.27 -1.47
C LEU A 267 -15.00 10.39 -2.88
N ALA A 268 -16.22 10.92 -2.99
CA ALA A 268 -16.88 11.13 -4.28
C ALA A 268 -16.11 12.12 -5.16
N ALA A 269 -15.65 13.24 -4.59
CA ALA A 269 -14.83 14.22 -5.29
C ALA A 269 -13.47 13.64 -5.73
N LEU A 270 -12.81 12.87 -4.86
CA LEU A 270 -11.55 12.20 -5.19
C LEU A 270 -11.73 11.19 -6.31
N LYS A 271 -12.72 10.29 -6.21
CA LYS A 271 -13.03 9.28 -7.24
C LYS A 271 -13.31 9.93 -8.59
N LEU A 272 -14.15 10.96 -8.63
CA LEU A 272 -14.47 11.69 -9.85
C LEU A 272 -13.24 12.37 -10.46
N SER A 273 -12.36 12.95 -9.65
CA SER A 273 -11.09 13.53 -10.12
C SER A 273 -10.15 12.47 -10.73
N ILE A 274 -10.11 11.27 -10.14
CA ILE A 274 -9.35 10.13 -10.67
C ILE A 274 -9.93 9.68 -12.02
N GLU A 275 -11.25 9.47 -12.10
CA GLU A 275 -11.97 9.04 -13.31
C GLU A 275 -11.83 10.02 -14.47
N GLN A 276 -11.90 11.33 -14.17
CA GLN A 276 -11.66 12.37 -15.18
C GLN A 276 -10.24 12.27 -15.74
N THR A 277 -9.24 12.07 -14.88
CA THR A 277 -7.84 11.91 -15.33
C THR A 277 -7.70 10.68 -16.24
N ALA A 278 -8.30 9.55 -15.85
CA ALA A 278 -8.26 8.31 -16.63
C ALA A 278 -8.87 8.47 -18.04
N GLY A 279 -9.96 9.23 -18.17
CA GLY A 279 -10.61 9.48 -19.47
C GLY A 279 -9.74 10.28 -20.45
N TYR A 280 -8.89 11.18 -19.95
CA TYR A 280 -7.98 11.98 -20.79
C TYR A 280 -6.73 11.23 -21.24
N GLU A 281 -6.27 10.24 -20.47
CA GLU A 281 -5.05 9.46 -20.73
C GLU A 281 -5.32 8.15 -21.51
N SER A 282 -6.41 8.11 -22.29
CA SER A 282 -6.88 6.97 -23.10
C SER A 282 -5.95 6.65 -24.30
N GLY A 283 -4.72 6.28 -23.95
CA GLY A 283 -3.65 5.80 -24.83
C GLY A 283 -2.75 4.81 -24.08
N ASN A 284 -3.16 3.55 -24.09
CA ASN A 284 -2.40 2.32 -23.80
C ASN A 284 -1.95 1.91 -22.39
N ASP A 285 -2.02 2.75 -21.34
CA ASP A 285 -1.63 2.32 -19.98
C ASP A 285 -2.75 2.57 -18.93
N GLU A 286 -3.94 1.97 -19.14
CA GLU A 286 -5.13 2.14 -18.28
C GLU A 286 -4.99 1.52 -16.87
N TYR A 287 -3.99 0.69 -16.62
CA TYR A 287 -3.91 -0.16 -15.42
C TYR A 287 -3.63 0.54 -14.06
N PRO A 288 -2.81 1.61 -13.96
CA PRO A 288 -2.36 2.12 -12.66
C PRO A 288 -3.44 2.86 -11.84
N LEU A 289 -4.46 3.44 -12.48
CA LEU A 289 -5.48 4.23 -11.79
C LEU A 289 -6.58 3.35 -11.14
N TRP A 290 -6.75 2.11 -11.59
CA TRP A 290 -7.76 1.20 -11.05
C TRP A 290 -7.56 0.87 -9.58
N SER A 291 -6.32 0.90 -9.09
CA SER A 291 -6.04 0.66 -7.67
C SER A 291 -6.58 1.79 -6.80
N ALA A 292 -6.42 3.04 -7.23
CA ALA A 292 -6.99 4.18 -6.53
C ALA A 292 -8.53 4.15 -6.55
N ILE A 293 -9.13 3.85 -7.71
CA ILE A 293 -10.59 3.71 -7.86
C ILE A 293 -11.11 2.58 -6.98
N SER A 294 -10.49 1.40 -7.03
CA SER A 294 -10.85 0.24 -6.23
C SER A 294 -10.83 0.57 -4.73
N ILE A 295 -9.78 1.23 -4.24
CA ILE A 295 -9.70 1.65 -2.84
C ILE A 295 -10.81 2.64 -2.49
N CYS A 296 -11.11 3.61 -3.37
CA CYS A 296 -12.22 4.56 -3.14
C CYS A 296 -13.57 3.84 -3.06
N VAL A 297 -13.82 2.89 -3.96
CA VAL A 297 -15.06 2.08 -3.97
C VAL A 297 -15.15 1.22 -2.72
N SER A 298 -14.06 0.56 -2.30
CA SER A 298 -14.02 -0.18 -1.04
C SER A 298 -14.29 0.71 0.17
N ALA A 299 -13.72 1.93 0.21
CA ALA A 299 -13.99 2.89 1.26
C ALA A 299 -15.46 3.34 1.28
N GLN A 300 -16.08 3.58 0.12
CA GLN A 300 -17.50 3.92 0.02
C GLN A 300 -18.38 2.75 0.49
N ALA A 301 -18.08 1.52 0.07
CA ALA A 301 -18.82 0.34 0.48
C ALA A 301 -18.76 0.13 2.01
N LEU A 302 -17.58 0.29 2.61
CA LEU A 302 -17.41 0.26 4.07
C LEU A 302 -18.21 1.35 4.77
N LEU A 303 -18.12 2.58 4.27
CA LEU A 303 -18.84 3.71 4.87
C LEU A 303 -20.34 3.43 4.88
N TYR A 304 -20.92 3.04 3.74
CA TYR A 304 -22.37 2.81 3.63
C TYR A 304 -22.84 1.55 4.37
N GLY A 305 -22.01 0.50 4.45
CA GLY A 305 -22.34 -0.72 5.19
C GLY A 305 -22.67 -0.44 6.66
N GLU A 306 -21.91 0.45 7.31
CA GLU A 306 -22.18 0.88 8.69
C GLU A 306 -23.51 1.64 8.82
N TYR A 307 -23.81 2.53 7.87
CA TYR A 307 -25.07 3.30 7.90
C TYR A 307 -26.30 2.42 7.69
N LEU A 308 -26.22 1.43 6.80
CA LEU A 308 -27.32 0.47 6.61
C LEU A 308 -27.55 -0.34 7.90
N ALA A 309 -26.49 -0.79 8.57
CA ALA A 309 -26.60 -1.51 9.84
C ALA A 309 -27.23 -0.63 10.95
N LEU A 310 -26.92 0.67 11.01
CA LEU A 310 -27.54 1.61 11.94
C LEU A 310 -29.04 1.83 11.67
N LEU A 311 -29.42 1.88 10.39
CA LEU A 311 -30.83 2.01 9.97
C LEU A 311 -31.65 0.76 10.34
N GLU A 312 -31.09 -0.43 10.17
CA GLU A 312 -31.75 -1.70 10.52
C GLU A 312 -31.92 -1.87 12.05
N GLN A 313 -31.04 -1.28 12.86
CA GLN A 313 -31.11 -1.34 14.33
C GLN A 313 -32.13 -0.36 14.94
N GLY A 314 -32.94 0.33 14.14
CA GLY A 314 -34.01 1.22 14.62
C GLY A 314 -33.51 2.54 15.24
N GLY A 315 -32.27 2.93 14.95
CA GLY A 315 -31.63 4.12 15.49
C GLY A 315 -32.06 5.42 14.81
N ILE A 316 -33.13 6.05 15.33
CA ILE A 316 -33.46 7.49 15.27
C ILE A 316 -33.43 8.12 13.85
N LEU A 317 -34.48 7.87 13.07
CA LEU A 317 -34.87 8.75 11.95
C LEU A 317 -36.10 9.60 12.33
N ASN A 318 -35.93 10.47 13.32
CA ASN A 318 -36.80 11.63 13.52
C ASN A 318 -36.00 12.94 13.57
N LEU A 319 -34.83 12.99 12.93
CA LEU A 319 -33.93 14.15 12.97
C LEU A 319 -33.46 14.64 11.60
N ILE A 320 -34.12 14.23 10.51
CA ILE A 320 -33.78 14.73 9.18
C ILE A 320 -35.07 15.09 8.43
N ASP A 321 -35.50 16.35 8.56
CA ASP A 321 -36.40 17.07 7.63
C ASP A 321 -35.61 17.56 6.39
N THR A 322 -34.68 16.74 5.91
CA THR A 322 -34.04 16.89 4.59
C THR A 322 -34.16 15.56 3.88
N GLU A 323 -34.56 15.59 2.62
CA GLU A 323 -34.98 14.44 1.83
C GLU A 323 -34.23 13.14 2.16
N PRO A 324 -34.96 12.03 2.36
CA PRO A 324 -34.34 10.74 2.58
C PRO A 324 -33.41 10.45 1.40
N ILE A 325 -32.17 10.03 1.70
CA ILE A 325 -31.34 9.33 0.72
C ILE A 325 -32.10 8.03 0.44
N THR A 326 -32.98 8.08 -0.56
CA THR A 326 -33.79 6.95 -0.97
C THR A 326 -32.87 5.95 -1.63
N VAL A 327 -33.12 4.67 -1.34
CA VAL A 327 -32.44 3.51 -1.92
C VAL A 327 -32.43 3.54 -3.47
N ASP A 328 -33.31 4.35 -4.07
CA ASP A 328 -33.37 4.60 -5.51
C ASP A 328 -32.16 5.36 -6.09
N SER A 329 -31.43 6.15 -5.29
CA SER A 329 -30.16 6.76 -5.75
C SER A 329 -28.98 5.79 -5.73
N LEU A 330 -29.11 4.66 -5.03
CA LEU A 330 -28.09 3.60 -4.95
C LEU A 330 -28.30 2.49 -5.98
N SER A 331 -29.50 2.36 -6.54
CA SER A 331 -29.83 1.31 -7.52
C SER A 331 -29.45 1.67 -8.97
N GLN A 332 -29.27 2.95 -9.30
CA GLN A 332 -28.96 3.37 -10.67
C GLN A 332 -27.47 3.28 -11.07
N SER A 333 -26.54 3.20 -10.12
CA SER A 333 -25.10 3.11 -10.42
C SER A 333 -24.51 1.70 -10.41
N VAL A 334 -25.31 0.66 -10.09
CA VAL A 334 -24.84 -0.75 -10.01
C VAL A 334 -25.40 -1.62 -11.15
N TRP A 335 -26.39 -1.15 -11.92
CA TRP A 335 -27.06 -1.95 -12.96
C TRP A 335 -27.31 -1.23 -14.30
N LEU A 336 -26.38 -0.39 -14.76
CA LEU A 336 -26.35 0.05 -16.16
C LEU A 336 -24.93 -0.15 -16.74
N GLY A 337 -24.66 -1.41 -17.01
CA GLY A 337 -23.52 -1.92 -17.78
C GLY A 337 -23.87 -3.30 -18.31
N GLY A 338 -24.99 -3.37 -19.05
CA GLY A 338 -25.28 -4.46 -19.98
C GLY A 338 -24.74 -4.12 -21.36
#